data_AF-A0A810B6S8-F1
#
_entry.id   AF-A0A810B6S8-F1
#
_cell.length_a   1.000
_cell.length_b   1.000
_cell.length_c   1.000
_cell.angle_alpha   90.00
_cell.angle_beta   90.00
_cell.angle_gamma   90.00
#
_symmetry.space_group_name_H-M   'P 1'
#
loop_
_entity.id
_entity.type
_entity.pdbx_description
1 polymer ?
#
loop_
_entity_poly.entity_id
_entity_poly.type
_entity_poly.pdbx_seq_one_letter_code
_entity_poly.pdbx_strand_id
1 'polypeptide(L)'
;MAAIWLFTPPSGGVFPALRPNDPDPPHTVYARGLRNSMALALHPNFPDAGYAFLQGENGRDLPDIFKPNEEINAIEQGRHYGWPYCYDLSTPSPEFRSVLQSGTYKSLCTANALYKPPFSLLPPHGAPLAMLYYHGAKFPELEGKLLVGLHGYRPTGSRVLAYDVDDHGFPRPSPAPVRYHVSCAADPTHSFQTDAGEVAAAPFEELIAGWHRVNGARPQGAPVGMTVAEDGAIWLVEDKNQTVIRIDRAAGDAPQPLPCDTRSQAMIDQLAAFIARDAQNSVRLTTLRKGLVEKHCLGCHSDFGLKAGQSEAEKDATVLRFMLSQDGWIYPGDPDSGRLRTRLRGLGAEKLMPPGGESLPKTEPGYARLLDTADLLVARMVPGTRIRIKAGPPQRRFFGKTNKECGEIPAAKVVVVTQRSAVDKPGFSRFFRPADPYLNGECTDDDGYYIRQEFLVPVQ
;
A
#
# COMPACT_ATOMS: atom_id res chain seq x y z
N MET A 1 17.56 17.67 11.79
CA MET A 1 17.63 16.73 10.64
C MET A 1 17.74 15.34 11.21
N ALA A 2 16.91 14.40 10.75
CA ALA A 2 17.04 13.01 11.18
C ALA A 2 18.37 12.42 10.67
N ALA A 3 19.00 11.66 11.55
CA ALA A 3 20.40 11.27 11.48
C ALA A 3 20.65 10.05 12.38
N ILE A 4 21.65 9.26 12.04
CA ILE A 4 22.16 8.18 12.90
C ILE A 4 23.29 8.78 13.75
N TRP A 5 23.22 8.56 15.06
CA TRP A 5 24.15 9.11 16.04
C TRP A 5 25.00 7.97 16.60
N LEU A 6 26.32 8.15 16.60
CA LEU A 6 27.27 7.22 17.18
C LEU A 6 27.66 7.71 18.57
N PHE A 7 27.36 6.90 19.59
CA PHE A 7 27.72 7.16 20.98
C PHE A 7 28.98 6.38 21.34
N THR A 8 29.90 7.02 22.07
CA THR A 8 31.08 6.33 22.61
C THR A 8 30.76 5.80 24.01
N PRO A 9 30.73 4.48 24.23
CA PRO A 9 30.50 3.95 25.57
C PRO A 9 31.66 4.32 26.51
N PRO A 10 31.40 4.44 27.82
CA PRO A 10 32.47 4.60 28.80
C PRO A 10 33.38 3.35 28.80
N SER A 11 34.54 3.41 29.46
CA SER A 11 35.53 2.32 29.48
C SER A 11 35.00 0.96 29.95
N GLY A 12 33.89 0.93 30.70
CA GLY A 12 33.18 -0.30 31.10
C GLY A 12 32.21 -0.86 30.07
N GLY A 13 32.07 -0.25 28.88
CA GLY A 13 31.25 -0.73 27.76
C GLY A 13 29.73 -0.55 27.91
N VAL A 14 29.24 -0.24 29.12
CA VAL A 14 27.82 -0.10 29.41
C VAL A 14 27.47 1.36 29.66
N PHE A 15 26.50 1.89 28.91
CA PHE A 15 25.94 3.21 29.20
C PHE A 15 25.17 3.15 30.52
N PRO A 16 25.45 4.06 31.48
CA PRO A 16 24.60 4.19 32.66
C PRO A 16 23.20 4.64 32.24
N ALA A 17 22.18 4.23 32.99
CA ALA A 17 20.84 4.78 32.82
C ALA A 17 20.89 6.30 33.08
N LEU A 18 20.47 7.09 32.09
CA LEU A 18 20.41 8.54 32.20
C LEU A 18 19.21 8.94 33.06
N ARG A 19 19.41 9.88 33.98
CA ARG A 19 18.36 10.57 34.73
C ARG A 19 18.02 11.90 34.07
N PRO A 20 16.86 12.51 34.40
CA PRO A 20 16.56 13.86 33.96
C PRO A 20 17.71 14.82 34.32
N ASN A 21 18.17 15.59 33.33
CA ASN A 21 19.29 16.54 33.40
C ASN A 21 20.71 15.93 33.46
N ASP A 22 20.88 14.62 33.32
CA ASP A 22 22.21 14.08 33.05
C ASP A 22 22.69 14.59 31.68
N PRO A 23 23.99 14.88 31.50
CA PRO A 23 24.51 15.28 30.20
C PRO A 23 24.38 14.14 29.20
N ASP A 24 24.10 14.49 27.94
CA ASP A 24 24.12 13.50 26.86
C ASP A 24 25.50 12.85 26.78
N PRO A 25 25.58 11.51 26.61
CA PRO A 25 26.87 10.86 26.40
C PRO A 25 27.56 11.44 25.16
N PRO A 26 28.91 11.42 25.11
CA PRO A 26 29.65 11.87 23.94
C PRO A 26 29.14 11.18 22.67
N HIS A 27 28.71 11.98 21.71
CA HIS A 27 28.12 11.49 20.47
C HIS A 27 28.60 12.30 19.27
N THR A 28 28.59 11.65 18.12
CA THR A 28 28.84 12.28 16.83
C THR A 28 27.76 11.88 15.85
N VAL A 29 27.50 12.72 14.86
CA VAL A 29 26.59 12.36 13.79
C VAL A 29 27.31 11.44 12.82
N TYR A 30 26.85 10.19 12.73
CA TYR A 30 27.42 9.16 11.87
C TYR A 30 26.95 9.32 10.42
N ALA A 31 25.64 9.49 10.20
CA ALA A 31 25.04 9.70 8.88
C ALA A 31 23.84 10.66 8.98
N ARG A 32 23.55 11.41 7.91
CA ARG A 32 22.47 12.41 7.86
C ARG A 32 21.57 12.22 6.66
N GLY A 33 20.46 12.93 6.64
CA GLY A 33 19.57 12.95 5.48
C GLY A 33 18.75 11.68 5.35
N LEU A 34 18.39 11.11 6.49
CA LEU A 34 17.50 9.97 6.62
C LEU A 34 16.19 10.50 7.21
N ARG A 35 15.02 10.04 6.78
CA ARG A 35 13.72 10.56 7.25
C ARG A 35 13.32 9.89 8.56
N ASN A 36 13.22 8.57 8.56
CA ASN A 36 12.72 7.76 9.66
C ASN A 36 13.29 6.32 9.58
N SER A 37 14.41 6.12 10.29
CA SER A 37 15.26 4.93 10.25
C SER A 37 14.93 3.91 11.35
N MET A 38 13.77 3.27 11.25
CA MET A 38 13.33 2.28 12.25
C MET A 38 13.95 0.90 12.02
N ALA A 39 14.15 0.51 10.76
CA ALA A 39 14.80 -0.74 10.40
C ALA A 39 16.32 -0.53 10.25
N LEU A 40 17.12 -1.18 11.10
CA LEU A 40 18.58 -1.16 11.04
C LEU A 40 19.11 -2.59 11.16
N ALA A 41 20.11 -2.95 10.35
CA ALA A 41 20.82 -4.21 10.48
C ALA A 41 22.33 -4.00 10.30
N LEU A 42 23.10 -4.57 11.22
CA LEU A 42 24.55 -4.61 11.14
C LEU A 42 24.95 -6.04 10.80
N HIS A 43 25.78 -6.20 9.77
CA HIS A 43 26.43 -7.47 9.52
C HIS A 43 27.34 -7.84 10.72
N PRO A 44 27.46 -9.12 11.13
CA PRO A 44 28.26 -9.52 12.30
C PRO A 44 29.72 -9.05 12.29
N ASN A 45 30.30 -8.88 11.09
CA ASN A 45 31.68 -8.40 10.93
C ASN A 45 31.81 -6.87 10.80
N PHE A 46 30.70 -6.11 10.82
CA PHE A 46 30.79 -4.65 10.89
C PHE A 46 31.41 -4.23 12.25
N PRO A 47 32.35 -3.26 12.32
CA PRO A 47 32.67 -2.22 11.33
C PRO A 47 33.86 -2.52 10.41
N ASP A 48 34.27 -3.78 10.26
CA ASP A 48 35.36 -4.11 9.33
C ASP A 48 35.03 -3.62 7.91
N ALA A 49 36.06 -3.14 7.21
CA ALA A 49 35.89 -2.47 5.94
C ALA A 49 35.16 -3.36 4.92
N GLY A 50 34.11 -2.81 4.33
CA GLY A 50 33.33 -3.49 3.30
C GLY A 50 32.14 -4.28 3.82
N TYR A 51 31.92 -4.45 5.13
CA TYR A 51 30.73 -5.12 5.66
C TYR A 51 29.54 -4.17 5.82
N ALA A 52 28.33 -4.71 5.63
CA ALA A 52 27.12 -3.92 5.57
C ALA A 52 26.67 -3.37 6.93
N PHE A 53 26.40 -2.06 6.95
CA PHE A 53 25.45 -1.45 7.87
C PHE A 53 24.27 -0.94 7.04
N LEU A 54 23.12 -1.58 7.17
CA LEU A 54 21.93 -1.28 6.39
C LEU A 54 20.90 -0.51 7.20
N GLN A 55 20.18 0.37 6.51
CA GLN A 55 19.01 1.08 7.04
C GLN A 55 17.84 0.98 6.07
N GLY A 56 16.67 0.61 6.58
CA GLY A 56 15.40 0.73 5.88
C GLY A 56 14.78 2.11 6.14
N GLU A 57 14.46 2.83 5.06
CA GLU A 57 13.87 4.16 5.11
C GLU A 57 12.35 4.09 5.01
N ASN A 58 11.68 4.88 5.84
CA ASN A 58 10.28 5.21 5.67
C ASN A 58 10.24 6.56 4.97
N GLY A 59 10.09 6.54 3.64
CA GLY A 59 10.19 7.64 2.72
C GLY A 59 9.06 8.67 2.83
N ARG A 60 8.95 9.50 1.79
CA ARG A 60 8.04 10.65 1.77
C ARG A 60 6.57 10.23 1.68
N ASP A 61 5.70 10.90 2.42
CA ASP A 61 4.25 10.68 2.31
C ASP A 61 3.69 11.34 1.04
N LEU A 62 3.28 10.53 0.07
CA LEU A 62 2.55 10.96 -1.13
C LEU A 62 1.19 10.23 -1.26
N PRO A 63 0.18 10.83 -1.90
CA PRO A 63 -1.12 10.19 -2.10
C PRO A 63 -1.07 9.04 -3.11
N ASP A 64 -0.12 9.07 -4.06
CA ASP A 64 0.13 7.97 -5.00
C ASP A 64 0.52 6.72 -4.20
N ILE A 65 -0.03 5.56 -4.54
CA ILE A 65 0.26 4.30 -3.85
C ILE A 65 1.49 3.58 -4.42
N PHE A 66 1.99 3.99 -5.59
CA PHE A 66 3.15 3.41 -6.25
C PHE A 66 4.39 4.30 -6.15
N LYS A 67 4.29 5.45 -5.48
CA LYS A 67 5.39 6.40 -5.26
C LYS A 67 5.24 7.13 -3.91
N PRO A 68 6.33 7.47 -3.23
CA PRO A 68 7.70 7.04 -3.51
C PRO A 68 7.88 5.57 -3.12
N ASN A 69 8.88 4.93 -3.70
CA ASN A 69 9.45 3.71 -3.15
C ASN A 69 10.00 3.97 -1.74
N GLU A 70 10.11 2.89 -0.97
CA GLU A 70 10.92 2.89 0.24
C GLU A 70 12.37 2.57 -0.13
N GLU A 71 13.33 2.70 0.80
CA GLU A 71 14.76 2.57 0.49
C GLU A 71 15.46 1.59 1.44
N ILE A 72 16.41 0.82 0.93
CA ILE A 72 17.49 0.20 1.70
C ILE A 72 18.75 1.01 1.41
N ASN A 73 19.31 1.62 2.45
CA ASN A 73 20.51 2.43 2.40
C ASN A 73 21.70 1.66 2.98
N ALA A 74 22.82 1.65 2.24
CA ALA A 74 24.12 1.21 2.75
C ALA A 74 24.79 2.37 3.47
N ILE A 75 24.81 2.33 4.80
CA ILE A 75 25.24 3.43 5.65
C ILE A 75 26.77 3.54 5.67
N GLU A 76 27.26 4.74 5.37
CA GLU A 76 28.66 5.15 5.37
C GLU A 76 28.82 6.40 6.25
N GLN A 77 29.89 6.45 7.03
CA GLN A 77 30.17 7.58 7.91
C GLN A 77 30.32 8.89 7.12
N GLY A 78 29.68 9.95 7.58
CA GLY A 78 29.76 11.30 7.03
C GLY A 78 28.91 11.56 5.78
N ARG A 79 28.22 10.55 5.25
CA ARG A 79 27.37 10.69 4.06
C ARG A 79 25.99 11.29 4.35
N HIS A 80 25.35 11.78 3.29
CA HIS A 80 23.99 12.30 3.29
C HIS A 80 23.07 11.46 2.39
N TYR A 81 21.93 11.00 2.90
CA TYR A 81 21.00 10.08 2.21
C TYR A 81 19.80 10.79 1.55
N GLY A 82 20.01 12.03 1.13
CA GLY A 82 19.03 12.80 0.37
C GLY A 82 17.97 13.57 1.18
N TRP A 83 17.32 12.99 2.20
CA TRP A 83 16.19 13.64 2.88
C TRP A 83 16.56 15.00 3.53
N PRO A 84 15.72 16.05 3.45
CA PRO A 84 14.41 16.13 2.79
C PRO A 84 14.47 16.55 1.32
N TYR A 85 15.66 16.66 0.76
CA TYR A 85 15.91 17.24 -0.55
C TYR A 85 15.69 16.25 -1.69
N CYS A 86 15.95 14.97 -1.43
CA CYS A 86 15.81 13.87 -2.39
C CYS A 86 15.00 12.73 -1.76
N TYR A 87 14.34 11.94 -2.59
CA TYR A 87 13.69 10.68 -2.22
C TYR A 87 13.80 9.68 -3.39
N ASP A 88 13.54 8.40 -3.13
CA ASP A 88 13.73 7.33 -4.09
C ASP A 88 15.18 7.29 -4.61
N LEU A 89 15.37 6.96 -5.88
CA LEU A 89 16.64 7.05 -6.58
C LEU A 89 16.77 8.44 -7.20
N SER A 90 17.27 9.40 -6.41
CA SER A 90 17.71 10.73 -6.88
C SER A 90 16.60 11.70 -7.32
N THR A 91 15.33 11.46 -6.93
CA THR A 91 14.24 12.37 -7.27
C THR A 91 14.28 13.63 -6.38
N PRO A 92 14.36 14.85 -6.95
CA PRO A 92 14.40 16.07 -6.15
C PRO A 92 13.01 16.45 -5.62
N SER A 93 12.94 16.76 -4.33
CA SER A 93 11.77 17.36 -3.71
C SER A 93 11.51 18.77 -4.27
N PRO A 94 10.35 19.02 -4.93
CA PRO A 94 10.08 20.30 -5.59
C PRO A 94 10.17 21.52 -4.67
N GLU A 95 9.80 21.36 -3.40
CA GLU A 95 9.82 22.41 -2.38
C GLU A 95 11.22 22.88 -1.98
N PHE A 96 12.29 22.14 -2.32
CA PHE A 96 13.68 22.45 -1.99
C PHE A 96 14.53 22.90 -3.18
N ARG A 97 13.90 23.34 -4.28
CA ARG A 97 14.60 23.77 -5.50
C ARG A 97 15.71 24.80 -5.25
N SER A 98 15.49 25.80 -4.40
CA SER A 98 16.48 26.83 -4.10
C SER A 98 17.71 26.28 -3.37
N VAL A 99 17.52 25.33 -2.45
CA VAL A 99 18.60 24.66 -1.71
C VAL A 99 19.44 23.80 -2.65
N LEU A 100 18.80 23.12 -3.61
CA LEU A 100 19.49 22.29 -4.60
C LEU A 100 20.25 23.10 -5.67
N GLN A 101 20.11 24.42 -5.73
CA GLN A 101 20.79 25.28 -6.72
C GLN A 101 22.05 25.96 -6.20
N SER A 102 22.27 26.01 -4.88
CA SER A 102 23.37 26.77 -4.28
C SER A 102 23.88 26.18 -2.96
N GLY A 103 25.05 26.63 -2.51
CA GLY A 103 25.66 26.20 -1.25
C GLY A 103 26.07 24.72 -1.22
N THR A 104 26.24 24.19 0.00
CA THR A 104 26.74 22.83 0.27
C THR A 104 25.90 21.73 -0.38
N TYR A 105 24.59 21.95 -0.56
CA TYR A 105 23.65 20.98 -1.12
C TYR A 105 23.32 21.22 -2.60
N LYS A 106 24.09 22.07 -3.28
CA LYS A 106 23.96 22.25 -4.73
C LYS A 106 24.06 20.89 -5.43
N SER A 107 23.09 20.61 -6.29
CA SER A 107 22.98 19.35 -7.05
C SER A 107 23.01 18.09 -6.18
N LEU A 108 22.49 18.15 -4.95
CA LEU A 108 22.57 17.03 -3.99
C LEU A 108 22.09 15.71 -4.61
N CYS A 109 20.92 15.71 -5.22
CA CYS A 109 20.29 14.49 -5.74
C CYS A 109 20.97 13.92 -6.99
N THR A 110 21.93 14.62 -7.61
CA THR A 110 22.48 14.21 -8.92
C THR A 110 24.01 14.10 -8.95
N ALA A 111 24.72 15.14 -8.50
CA ALA A 111 26.16 15.26 -8.77
C ALA A 111 26.99 15.60 -7.52
N ASN A 112 26.37 15.79 -6.37
CA ASN A 112 27.08 16.15 -5.15
C ASN A 112 27.70 14.93 -4.46
N ALA A 113 29.00 15.00 -4.16
CA ALA A 113 29.74 13.90 -3.54
C ALA A 113 29.29 13.55 -2.10
N LEU A 114 28.55 14.44 -1.42
CA LEU A 114 27.96 14.12 -0.10
C LEU A 114 26.83 13.11 -0.20
N TYR A 115 26.13 13.07 -1.33
CA TYR A 115 24.97 12.22 -1.50
C TYR A 115 25.39 10.77 -1.72
N LYS A 116 24.81 9.87 -0.92
CA LYS A 116 24.85 8.44 -1.14
C LYS A 116 23.44 8.01 -1.56
N PRO A 117 23.24 7.51 -2.80
CA PRO A 117 21.94 7.02 -3.22
C PRO A 117 21.57 5.73 -2.48
N PRO A 118 20.28 5.36 -2.45
CA PRO A 118 19.84 4.07 -1.97
C PRO A 118 20.59 2.93 -2.62
N PHE A 119 20.89 1.91 -1.82
CA PHE A 119 21.52 0.69 -2.30
C PHE A 119 20.52 -0.20 -3.04
N SER A 120 19.28 -0.25 -2.56
CA SER A 120 18.13 -0.85 -3.26
C SER A 120 16.85 -0.10 -2.88
N LEU A 121 15.81 -0.25 -3.70
CA LEU A 121 14.46 0.19 -3.35
C LEU A 121 13.66 -0.94 -2.69
N LEU A 122 12.65 -0.53 -1.94
CA LEU A 122 11.64 -1.35 -1.28
C LEU A 122 10.24 -0.94 -1.76
N PRO A 123 9.23 -1.82 -1.68
CA PRO A 123 7.88 -1.52 -2.16
C PRO A 123 7.35 -0.18 -1.59
N PRO A 124 6.78 0.71 -2.41
CA PRO A 124 6.26 2.03 -2.02
C PRO A 124 5.37 2.00 -0.78
N HIS A 125 5.54 2.90 0.19
CA HIS A 125 4.73 2.92 1.42
C HIS A 125 4.76 1.61 2.23
N GLY A 126 5.77 0.77 2.03
CA GLY A 126 5.97 -0.47 2.76
C GLY A 126 6.30 -0.26 4.23
N ALA A 127 6.83 0.91 4.61
CA ALA A 127 7.20 1.27 5.97
C ALA A 127 8.07 0.20 6.68
N PRO A 128 9.38 0.07 6.33
CA PRO A 128 10.25 -0.92 6.95
C PRO A 128 10.52 -0.56 8.42
N LEU A 129 10.17 -1.46 9.35
CA LEU A 129 10.34 -1.25 10.80
C LEU A 129 11.28 -2.24 11.49
N ALA A 130 11.51 -3.42 10.90
CA ALA A 130 12.48 -4.40 11.38
C ALA A 130 13.35 -4.89 10.23
N MET A 131 14.62 -5.14 10.55
CA MET A 131 15.57 -5.75 9.63
C MET A 131 16.61 -6.55 10.42
N LEU A 132 16.90 -7.80 10.03
CA LEU A 132 17.93 -8.64 10.64
C LEU A 132 18.47 -9.68 9.67
N TYR A 133 19.68 -10.17 9.92
CA TYR A 133 20.20 -11.36 9.24
C TYR A 133 19.76 -12.62 10.00
N TYR A 134 19.23 -13.61 9.30
CA TYR A 134 18.80 -14.86 9.91
C TYR A 134 19.97 -15.85 10.02
N HIS A 135 20.22 -16.36 11.23
CA HIS A 135 21.28 -17.34 11.53
C HIS A 135 20.77 -18.51 12.40
N GLY A 136 19.48 -18.83 12.30
CA GLY A 136 18.86 -19.89 13.09
C GLY A 136 18.94 -21.25 12.41
N ALA A 137 19.12 -22.32 13.17
CA ALA A 137 19.22 -23.68 12.61
C ALA A 137 17.89 -24.23 12.04
N LYS A 138 16.75 -23.60 12.35
CA LYS A 138 15.41 -24.12 12.05
C LYS A 138 15.00 -23.96 10.58
N PHE A 139 15.44 -22.87 9.96
CA PHE A 139 15.18 -22.55 8.55
C PHE A 139 16.50 -22.45 7.77
N PRO A 140 17.16 -23.58 7.43
CA PRO A 140 18.42 -23.54 6.67
C PRO A 140 18.31 -22.78 5.33
N GLU A 141 17.12 -22.74 4.73
CA GLU A 141 16.82 -21.96 3.52
C GLU A 141 16.88 -20.45 3.73
N LEU A 142 16.79 -19.96 4.97
CA LEU A 142 16.90 -18.55 5.33
C LEU A 142 18.30 -18.18 5.85
N GLU A 143 19.21 -19.14 6.01
CA GLU A 143 20.53 -18.89 6.58
C GLU A 143 21.28 -17.79 5.82
N GLY A 144 21.75 -16.77 6.56
CA GLY A 144 22.43 -15.60 6.04
C GLY A 144 21.53 -14.59 5.31
N LYS A 145 20.25 -14.90 5.04
CA LYS A 145 19.35 -13.97 4.36
C LYS A 145 19.01 -12.76 5.24
N LEU A 146 18.82 -11.61 4.59
CA LEU A 146 18.33 -10.40 5.24
C LEU A 146 16.80 -10.43 5.26
N LEU A 147 16.21 -10.45 6.45
CA LEU A 147 14.78 -10.38 6.63
C LEU A 147 14.34 -8.93 6.89
N VAL A 148 13.26 -8.47 6.25
CA VAL A 148 12.74 -7.10 6.39
C VAL A 148 11.23 -7.13 6.66
N GLY A 149 10.79 -6.52 7.76
CA GLY A 149 9.37 -6.38 8.09
C GLY A 149 8.80 -5.06 7.56
N LEU A 150 7.75 -5.15 6.73
CA LEU A 150 7.05 -4.01 6.14
C LEU A 150 5.71 -3.76 6.84
N HIS A 151 5.64 -2.71 7.65
CA HIS A 151 4.47 -2.36 8.49
C HIS A 151 3.31 -1.74 7.71
N GLY A 152 3.62 -1.16 6.55
CA GLY A 152 2.76 -0.24 5.81
C GLY A 152 1.31 -0.71 5.70
N TYR A 153 0.37 0.20 5.97
CA TYR A 153 -1.07 -0.10 5.86
C TYR A 153 -1.55 -0.15 4.41
N ARG A 154 -0.75 0.38 3.48
CA ARG A 154 -1.03 0.40 2.04
C ARG A 154 -0.74 -0.98 1.43
N PRO A 155 -1.21 -1.25 0.19
CA PRO A 155 -1.25 -2.61 -0.35
C PRO A 155 0.11 -3.33 -0.35
N THR A 156 1.19 -2.59 -0.59
CA THR A 156 2.60 -2.98 -0.64
C THR A 156 3.26 -3.28 0.73
N GLY A 157 2.62 -2.92 1.84
CA GLY A 157 3.10 -3.27 3.18
C GLY A 157 2.55 -4.61 3.68
N SER A 158 2.44 -4.75 5.00
CA SER A 158 1.86 -5.92 5.68
C SER A 158 2.48 -7.25 5.24
N ARG A 159 3.83 -7.32 5.27
CA ARG A 159 4.58 -8.49 4.79
C ARG A 159 5.96 -8.58 5.42
N VAL A 160 6.56 -9.77 5.33
CA VAL A 160 7.96 -10.00 5.69
C VAL A 160 8.70 -10.47 4.44
N LEU A 161 9.75 -9.76 4.09
CA LEU A 161 10.60 -10.02 2.92
C LEU A 161 11.86 -10.78 3.36
N ALA A 162 12.40 -11.61 2.47
CA ALA A 162 13.69 -12.27 2.62
C ALA A 162 14.55 -11.99 1.38
N TYR A 163 15.72 -11.41 1.59
CA TYR A 163 16.68 -11.06 0.55
C TYR A 163 17.89 -12.00 0.59
N ASP A 164 18.30 -12.46 -0.58
CA ASP A 164 19.67 -12.95 -0.77
C ASP A 164 20.66 -11.81 -0.67
N VAL A 165 21.76 -12.07 0.04
CA VAL A 165 22.84 -11.11 0.25
C VAL A 165 24.18 -11.66 -0.26
N ASP A 166 25.13 -10.77 -0.47
CA ASP A 166 26.53 -11.11 -0.68
C ASP A 166 27.28 -11.45 0.62
N ASP A 167 28.52 -11.91 0.47
CA ASP A 167 29.36 -12.33 1.61
C ASP A 167 29.70 -11.17 2.56
N HIS A 168 29.35 -9.93 2.18
CA HIS A 168 29.51 -8.73 2.98
C HIS A 168 28.19 -8.24 3.58
N GLY A 169 27.08 -8.96 3.34
CA GLY A 169 25.76 -8.68 3.89
C GLY A 169 24.91 -7.71 3.06
N PHE A 170 25.31 -7.32 1.86
CA PHE A 170 24.48 -6.46 1.01
C PHE A 170 23.50 -7.27 0.17
N PRO A 171 22.21 -6.86 0.04
CA PRO A 171 21.29 -7.46 -0.92
C PRO A 171 21.88 -7.47 -2.33
N ARG A 172 21.44 -8.37 -3.21
CA ARG A 172 22.00 -8.46 -4.58
C ARG A 172 21.08 -7.78 -5.60
N PRO A 173 21.34 -6.54 -6.07
CA PRO A 173 20.48 -5.90 -7.06
C PRO A 173 20.47 -6.66 -8.39
N SER A 174 19.29 -6.77 -8.98
CA SER A 174 19.09 -7.29 -10.34
C SER A 174 18.70 -6.16 -11.29
N PRO A 175 19.08 -6.23 -12.58
CA PRO A 175 18.63 -5.27 -13.58
C PRO A 175 17.09 -5.21 -13.68
N ALA A 176 16.55 -4.05 -14.06
CA ALA A 176 15.13 -3.88 -14.33
C ALA A 176 14.64 -4.82 -15.47
N PRO A 177 13.38 -5.31 -15.43
CA PRO A 177 12.37 -5.06 -14.41
C PRO A 177 12.49 -6.01 -13.21
N VAL A 178 12.48 -5.45 -12.00
CA VAL A 178 12.30 -6.20 -10.75
C VAL A 178 10.91 -5.88 -10.22
N ARG A 179 10.14 -6.90 -9.81
CA ARG A 179 8.71 -6.76 -9.51
C ARG A 179 8.36 -7.11 -8.06
N TYR A 180 7.25 -6.53 -7.58
CA TYR A 180 6.66 -6.78 -6.27
C TYR A 180 5.14 -6.94 -6.36
N HIS A 181 4.55 -7.64 -5.38
CA HIS A 181 3.09 -7.78 -5.30
C HIS A 181 2.45 -6.54 -4.68
N VAL A 182 1.37 -6.05 -5.29
CA VAL A 182 0.61 -4.91 -4.75
C VAL A 182 -0.46 -5.41 -3.78
N SER A 183 -1.16 -6.48 -4.11
CA SER A 183 -2.12 -7.14 -3.24
C SER A 183 -2.08 -8.64 -3.51
N CYS A 184 -2.74 -9.43 -2.66
CA CYS A 184 -2.88 -10.87 -2.87
C CYS A 184 -3.63 -11.21 -4.18
N ALA A 185 -4.40 -10.25 -4.75
CA ALA A 185 -5.16 -10.40 -5.99
C ALA A 185 -4.46 -9.69 -7.16
N ALA A 186 -3.36 -8.99 -6.91
CA ALA A 186 -2.66 -8.21 -7.91
C ALA A 186 -1.75 -9.11 -8.74
N ASP A 187 -2.38 -9.83 -9.66
CA ASP A 187 -1.76 -10.17 -10.93
C ASP A 187 -2.35 -9.19 -11.98
N PRO A 188 -1.54 -8.38 -12.68
CA PRO A 188 -0.07 -8.36 -12.69
C PRO A 188 0.58 -7.69 -11.48
N THR A 189 1.78 -8.19 -11.13
CA THR A 189 2.77 -7.56 -10.26
C THR A 189 3.24 -6.20 -10.82
N HIS A 190 3.79 -5.35 -9.95
CA HIS A 190 4.26 -4.01 -10.33
C HIS A 190 5.80 -3.96 -10.33
N SER A 191 6.41 -3.29 -11.31
CA SER A 191 7.87 -3.10 -11.36
C SER A 191 8.32 -1.99 -10.42
N PHE A 192 9.54 -2.09 -9.87
CA PHE A 192 10.23 -0.94 -9.28
C PHE A 192 10.47 0.13 -10.34
N GLN A 193 10.07 1.37 -10.05
CA GLN A 193 10.20 2.48 -10.99
C GLN A 193 10.35 3.81 -10.27
N THR A 194 11.00 4.77 -10.93
CA THR A 194 11.01 6.19 -10.57
C THR A 194 10.34 7.00 -11.66
N ASP A 195 10.37 8.33 -11.56
CA ASP A 195 9.91 9.21 -12.64
C ASP A 195 10.74 9.05 -13.93
N ALA A 196 11.95 8.47 -13.86
CA ALA A 196 12.81 8.21 -15.00
C ALA A 196 12.53 6.85 -15.70
N GLY A 197 11.71 5.98 -15.10
CA GLY A 197 11.38 4.65 -15.64
C GLY A 197 11.65 3.50 -14.67
N GLU A 198 11.63 2.27 -15.18
CA GLU A 198 11.94 1.07 -14.40
C GLU A 198 13.41 1.07 -13.93
N VAL A 199 13.65 0.59 -12.71
CA VAL A 199 14.97 0.62 -12.08
C VAL A 199 15.38 -0.74 -11.54
N ALA A 200 16.69 -0.94 -11.42
CA ALA A 200 17.25 -2.09 -10.73
C ALA A 200 16.87 -2.05 -9.24
N ALA A 201 16.66 -3.22 -8.66
CA ALA A 201 16.42 -3.40 -7.24
C ALA A 201 16.86 -4.81 -6.82
N ALA A 202 17.08 -5.04 -5.53
CA ALA A 202 17.28 -6.38 -5.02
C ALA A 202 15.94 -7.16 -5.10
N PRO A 203 15.90 -8.31 -5.78
CA PRO A 203 14.75 -9.19 -5.71
C PRO A 203 14.67 -9.83 -4.31
N PHE A 204 13.49 -10.28 -3.95
CA PHE A 204 13.22 -10.88 -2.65
C PHE A 204 12.15 -11.96 -2.76
N GLU A 205 12.13 -12.82 -1.75
CA GLU A 205 11.03 -13.73 -1.46
C GLU A 205 10.12 -13.12 -0.38
N GLU A 206 8.82 -13.40 -0.42
CA GLU A 206 7.89 -13.00 0.63
C GLU A 206 7.73 -14.16 1.62
N LEU A 207 8.40 -14.07 2.79
CA LEU A 207 8.28 -15.04 3.87
C LEU A 207 6.87 -15.03 4.48
N ILE A 208 6.33 -13.82 4.69
CA ILE A 208 4.91 -13.62 4.94
C ILE A 208 4.36 -12.79 3.79
N ALA A 209 3.66 -13.44 2.88
CA ALA A 209 2.98 -12.82 1.75
C ALA A 209 1.52 -12.52 2.06
N GLY A 210 0.96 -11.50 1.41
CA GLY A 210 -0.48 -11.24 1.40
C GLY A 210 -1.11 -11.30 2.79
N TRP A 211 -0.54 -10.62 3.78
CA TRP A 211 -1.13 -10.57 5.13
C TRP A 211 -2.24 -9.52 5.21
N HIS A 212 -3.13 -9.55 4.23
CA HIS A 212 -4.36 -8.75 4.20
C HIS A 212 -5.38 -9.32 5.19
N ARG A 213 -6.33 -8.46 5.54
CA ARG A 213 -7.51 -8.85 6.32
C ARG A 213 -8.33 -9.87 5.53
N VAL A 214 -8.77 -10.92 6.22
CA VAL A 214 -9.76 -11.89 5.71
C VAL A 214 -10.86 -12.00 6.75
N ASN A 215 -12.05 -11.53 6.41
CA ASN A 215 -13.15 -11.42 7.37
C ASN A 215 -13.50 -12.78 7.99
N GLY A 216 -13.61 -12.84 9.32
CA GLY A 216 -13.90 -14.06 10.07
C GLY A 216 -12.73 -15.06 10.16
N ALA A 217 -11.59 -14.79 9.52
CA ALA A 217 -10.43 -15.68 9.52
C ALA A 217 -9.18 -15.04 10.15
N ARG A 218 -8.79 -13.81 9.72
CA ARG A 218 -7.62 -13.10 10.27
C ARG A 218 -7.67 -11.58 10.04
N PRO A 219 -7.07 -10.77 10.92
CA PRO A 219 -6.87 -9.35 10.65
C PRO A 219 -5.72 -9.11 9.67
N GLN A 220 -5.61 -7.87 9.16
CA GLN A 220 -4.43 -7.42 8.42
C GLN A 220 -3.23 -7.32 9.37
N GLY A 221 -2.07 -7.76 8.92
CA GLY A 221 -0.83 -7.68 9.68
C GLY A 221 -0.16 -6.32 9.66
N ALA A 222 0.68 -6.08 10.65
CA ALA A 222 1.50 -4.89 10.74
C ALA A 222 2.83 -5.21 11.46
N PRO A 223 3.79 -5.89 10.80
CA PRO A 223 5.05 -6.29 11.43
C PRO A 223 5.82 -5.07 11.92
N VAL A 224 6.27 -5.09 13.19
CA VAL A 224 7.08 -4.00 13.78
C VAL A 224 8.48 -4.49 14.12
N GLY A 225 8.61 -5.30 15.18
CA GLY A 225 9.89 -5.80 15.68
C GLY A 225 10.02 -7.29 15.43
N MET A 226 11.24 -7.75 15.12
CA MET A 226 11.50 -9.15 14.80
C MET A 226 12.78 -9.63 15.50
N THR A 227 12.80 -10.90 15.91
CA THR A 227 13.98 -11.55 16.48
C THR A 227 13.99 -13.05 16.17
N VAL A 228 15.12 -13.71 16.37
CA VAL A 228 15.29 -15.16 16.20
C VAL A 228 15.47 -15.77 17.59
N ALA A 229 14.65 -16.75 17.94
CA ALA A 229 14.78 -17.49 19.19
C ALA A 229 15.96 -18.46 19.15
N GLU A 230 16.37 -18.95 20.32
CA GLU A 230 17.47 -19.93 20.46
C GLU A 230 17.24 -21.19 19.64
N ASP A 231 16.00 -21.63 19.49
CA ASP A 231 15.65 -22.80 18.68
C ASP A 231 15.57 -22.51 17.17
N GLY A 232 15.86 -21.28 16.75
CA GLY A 232 15.83 -20.81 15.37
C GLY A 232 14.44 -20.37 14.86
N ALA A 233 13.38 -20.41 15.67
CA ALA A 233 12.09 -19.83 15.28
C ALA A 233 12.17 -18.30 15.16
N ILE A 234 11.39 -17.72 14.25
CA ILE A 234 11.34 -16.26 14.09
C ILE A 234 10.16 -15.76 14.91
N TRP A 235 10.41 -14.79 15.79
CA TRP A 235 9.39 -14.08 16.54
C TRP A 235 9.19 -12.69 15.96
N LEU A 236 7.94 -12.32 15.77
CA LEU A 236 7.52 -11.05 15.22
C LEU A 236 6.47 -10.45 16.14
N VAL A 237 6.57 -9.16 16.45
CA VAL A 237 5.48 -8.41 17.08
C VAL A 237 4.74 -7.60 16.03
N GLU A 238 3.43 -7.50 16.18
CA GLU A 238 2.59 -6.61 15.40
C GLU A 238 1.70 -5.79 16.34
N ASP A 239 1.71 -4.47 16.15
CA ASP A 239 1.14 -3.53 17.12
C ASP A 239 -0.36 -3.35 16.96
N LYS A 240 -0.87 -3.42 15.72
CA LYS A 240 -2.28 -3.18 15.41
C LYS A 240 -3.22 -4.20 16.03
N ASN A 241 -2.85 -5.48 16.04
CA ASN A 241 -3.67 -6.53 16.66
C ASN A 241 -3.10 -6.98 18.02
N GLN A 242 -2.03 -6.33 18.51
CA GLN A 242 -1.41 -6.58 19.80
C GLN A 242 -0.95 -8.04 19.99
N THR A 243 -0.50 -8.68 18.91
CA THR A 243 -0.09 -10.08 18.92
C THR A 243 1.41 -10.22 18.79
N VAL A 244 1.87 -11.34 19.35
CA VAL A 244 3.21 -11.86 19.16
C VAL A 244 3.07 -13.12 18.32
N ILE A 245 3.69 -13.12 17.15
CA ILE A 245 3.66 -14.19 16.17
C ILE A 245 4.97 -14.95 16.25
N ARG A 246 4.85 -16.28 16.22
CA ARG A 246 5.98 -17.19 16.09
C ARG A 246 5.87 -17.90 14.76
N ILE A 247 6.81 -17.64 13.86
CA ILE A 247 6.98 -18.39 12.61
C ILE A 247 7.81 -19.64 12.95
N ASP A 248 7.18 -20.80 12.79
CA ASP A 248 7.77 -22.10 13.10
C ASP A 248 7.60 -23.05 11.91
N ARG A 249 8.30 -24.18 11.94
CA ARG A 249 8.10 -25.28 10.98
C ARG A 249 6.76 -25.94 11.28
N ALA A 250 5.88 -25.97 10.29
CA ALA A 250 4.68 -26.81 10.34
C ALA A 250 4.98 -28.20 9.75
N ALA A 251 4.34 -29.22 10.32
CA ALA A 251 4.27 -30.53 9.69
C ALA A 251 2.97 -30.64 8.87
N GLY A 252 3.07 -31.08 7.62
CA GLY A 252 1.92 -31.25 6.72
C GLY A 252 1.89 -30.28 5.54
N ASP A 253 0.83 -30.37 4.75
CA ASP A 253 0.65 -29.54 3.56
C ASP A 253 0.35 -28.09 3.94
N ALA A 254 0.81 -27.15 3.11
CA ALA A 254 0.47 -25.75 3.26
C ALA A 254 -1.06 -25.57 3.20
N PRO A 255 -1.66 -24.80 4.12
CA PRO A 255 -3.08 -24.52 4.06
C PRO A 255 -3.40 -23.80 2.73
N GLN A 256 -4.60 -24.06 2.20
CA GLN A 256 -5.06 -23.37 1.01
C GLN A 256 -4.98 -21.86 1.21
N PRO A 257 -4.45 -21.09 0.24
CA PRO A 257 -4.39 -19.64 0.34
C PRO A 257 -5.78 -19.08 0.63
N LEU A 258 -5.88 -18.25 1.67
CA LEU A 258 -7.13 -17.54 1.95
C LEU A 258 -7.45 -16.64 0.76
N PRO A 259 -8.72 -16.59 0.30
CA PRO A 259 -9.08 -15.71 -0.80
C PRO A 259 -8.73 -14.28 -0.42
N CYS A 260 -8.32 -13.52 -1.42
CA CYS A 260 -8.35 -12.07 -1.29
C CYS A 260 -9.74 -11.63 -0.90
N ASP A 261 -9.82 -10.59 -0.07
CA ASP A 261 -11.07 -9.90 0.23
C ASP A 261 -11.57 -9.28 -1.10
N THR A 262 -12.15 -10.13 -1.95
CA THR A 262 -12.93 -9.79 -3.12
C THR A 262 -14.36 -9.61 -2.65
N ARG A 263 -15.17 -8.89 -3.42
CA ARG A 263 -16.59 -8.80 -3.08
C ARG A 263 -17.19 -10.21 -3.10
N SER A 264 -17.85 -10.59 -2.02
CA SER A 264 -18.63 -11.83 -1.99
C SER A 264 -19.69 -11.80 -3.09
N GLN A 265 -20.14 -12.97 -3.55
CA GLN A 265 -21.21 -13.04 -4.55
C GLN A 265 -22.49 -12.32 -4.06
N ALA A 266 -22.83 -12.45 -2.78
CA ALA A 266 -23.95 -11.73 -2.18
C ALA A 266 -23.81 -10.20 -2.29
N MET A 267 -22.61 -9.67 -2.07
CA MET A 267 -22.33 -8.23 -2.21
C MET A 267 -22.42 -7.79 -3.67
N ILE A 268 -21.90 -8.59 -4.61
CA ILE A 268 -21.99 -8.33 -6.04
C ILE A 268 -23.47 -8.30 -6.47
N ASP A 269 -24.27 -9.26 -6.03
CA ASP A 269 -25.68 -9.33 -6.36
C ASP A 269 -26.48 -8.15 -5.77
N GLN A 270 -26.15 -7.69 -4.56
CA GLN A 270 -26.75 -6.50 -3.97
C GLN A 270 -26.46 -5.24 -4.79
N LEU A 271 -25.20 -5.04 -5.18
CA LEU A 271 -24.78 -3.89 -6.02
C LEU A 271 -25.42 -3.96 -7.42
N ALA A 272 -25.49 -5.15 -8.02
CA ALA A 272 -26.18 -5.35 -9.28
C ALA A 272 -27.67 -5.03 -9.17
N ALA A 273 -28.31 -5.40 -8.06
CA ALA A 273 -29.70 -5.08 -7.79
C ALA A 273 -29.94 -3.56 -7.63
N PHE A 274 -29.01 -2.81 -7.04
CA PHE A 274 -29.14 -1.35 -6.97
C PHE A 274 -29.09 -0.70 -8.35
N ILE A 275 -28.19 -1.14 -9.23
CA ILE A 275 -28.13 -0.64 -10.61
C ILE A 275 -29.39 -1.00 -11.38
N ALA A 276 -29.87 -2.25 -11.27
CA ALA A 276 -31.05 -2.72 -11.99
C ALA A 276 -32.34 -1.98 -11.57
N ARG A 277 -32.41 -1.48 -10.33
CA ARG A 277 -33.56 -0.71 -9.81
C ARG A 277 -33.55 0.76 -10.24
N ASP A 278 -32.42 1.28 -10.70
CA ASP A 278 -32.29 2.65 -11.16
C ASP A 278 -32.21 2.68 -12.70
N ALA A 279 -33.27 3.19 -13.32
CA ALA A 279 -33.37 3.26 -14.78
C ALA A 279 -32.24 4.09 -15.42
N GLN A 280 -31.77 5.17 -14.75
CA GLN A 280 -30.65 5.96 -15.25
C GLN A 280 -29.34 5.16 -15.17
N ASN A 281 -29.10 4.45 -14.08
CA ASN A 281 -27.91 3.60 -13.96
C ASN A 281 -27.93 2.43 -14.95
N SER A 282 -29.11 1.85 -15.21
CA SER A 282 -29.27 0.83 -16.25
C SER A 282 -28.85 1.37 -17.62
N VAL A 283 -29.32 2.57 -17.99
CA VAL A 283 -28.89 3.25 -19.23
C VAL A 283 -27.38 3.54 -19.26
N ARG A 284 -26.80 3.97 -18.13
CA ARG A 284 -25.35 4.21 -18.02
C ARG A 284 -24.56 2.93 -18.24
N LEU A 285 -24.99 1.83 -17.64
CA LEU A 285 -24.36 0.52 -17.80
C LEU A 285 -24.43 0.04 -19.25
N THR A 286 -25.60 0.11 -19.89
CA THR A 286 -25.73 -0.23 -21.31
C THR A 286 -24.83 0.63 -22.19
N THR A 287 -24.77 1.93 -21.92
CA THR A 287 -23.90 2.88 -22.64
C THR A 287 -22.43 2.51 -22.46
N LEU A 288 -22.01 2.19 -21.22
CA LEU A 288 -20.64 1.79 -20.91
C LEU A 288 -20.27 0.46 -21.58
N ARG A 289 -21.14 -0.55 -21.51
CA ARG A 289 -20.89 -1.83 -22.17
C ARG A 289 -20.66 -1.64 -23.67
N LYS A 290 -21.60 -0.99 -24.36
CA LYS A 290 -21.54 -0.84 -25.83
C LYS A 290 -20.41 0.07 -26.28
N GLY A 291 -20.23 1.19 -25.58
CA GLY A 291 -19.28 2.23 -25.97
C GLY A 291 -17.85 1.91 -25.57
N LEU A 292 -17.64 1.26 -24.42
CA LEU A 292 -16.32 1.01 -23.87
C LEU A 292 -15.95 -0.47 -23.97
N VAL A 293 -16.73 -1.34 -23.33
CA VAL A 293 -16.34 -2.73 -23.10
C VAL A 293 -16.28 -3.53 -24.40
N GLU A 294 -17.36 -3.54 -25.17
CA GLU A 294 -17.47 -4.31 -26.41
C GLU A 294 -16.51 -3.81 -27.50
N LYS A 295 -16.20 -2.51 -27.50
CA LYS A 295 -15.29 -1.92 -28.50
C LYS A 295 -13.82 -2.05 -28.17
N HIS A 296 -13.45 -1.94 -26.89
CA HIS A 296 -12.06 -1.70 -26.51
C HIS A 296 -11.51 -2.68 -25.47
N CYS A 297 -12.34 -3.50 -24.81
CA CYS A 297 -11.89 -4.24 -23.64
C CYS A 297 -11.97 -5.77 -23.78
N LEU A 298 -12.85 -6.32 -24.62
CA LEU A 298 -13.09 -7.77 -24.71
C LEU A 298 -11.82 -8.59 -24.94
N GLY A 299 -11.01 -8.19 -25.94
CA GLY A 299 -9.83 -8.94 -26.37
C GLY A 299 -8.70 -9.07 -25.34
N CYS A 300 -8.71 -8.26 -24.27
CA CYS A 300 -7.70 -8.31 -23.21
C CYS A 300 -8.22 -8.82 -21.85
N HIS A 301 -9.54 -9.03 -21.72
CA HIS A 301 -10.20 -9.32 -20.45
C HIS A 301 -11.12 -10.54 -20.52
N SER A 302 -10.70 -11.57 -21.26
CA SER A 302 -11.46 -12.82 -21.38
C SER A 302 -12.93 -12.59 -21.78
N ASP A 303 -13.15 -11.65 -22.69
CA ASP A 303 -14.47 -11.24 -23.19
C ASP A 303 -15.46 -10.80 -22.10
N PHE A 304 -14.98 -10.42 -20.91
CA PHE A 304 -15.81 -10.08 -19.75
C PHE A 304 -16.79 -11.20 -19.33
N GLY A 305 -16.56 -12.43 -19.80
CA GLY A 305 -17.48 -13.56 -19.60
C GLY A 305 -18.76 -13.53 -20.45
N LEU A 306 -18.83 -12.65 -21.47
CA LEU A 306 -19.94 -12.59 -22.41
C LEU A 306 -20.05 -13.88 -23.23
N LYS A 307 -21.28 -14.29 -23.54
CA LYS A 307 -21.60 -15.50 -24.33
C LYS A 307 -22.51 -15.17 -25.50
N ALA A 308 -22.40 -15.94 -26.58
CA ALA A 308 -23.29 -15.83 -27.72
C ALA A 308 -24.75 -16.14 -27.30
N GLY A 309 -25.71 -15.39 -27.85
CA GLY A 309 -27.14 -15.57 -27.57
C GLY A 309 -27.69 -14.84 -26.34
N GLN A 310 -26.85 -14.15 -25.56
CA GLN A 310 -27.32 -13.33 -24.44
C GLN A 310 -28.13 -12.11 -24.93
N SER A 311 -29.24 -11.84 -24.24
CA SER A 311 -29.98 -10.59 -24.35
C SER A 311 -29.16 -9.40 -23.85
N GLU A 312 -29.53 -8.18 -24.25
CA GLU A 312 -28.79 -6.98 -23.85
C GLU A 312 -28.75 -6.78 -22.33
N ALA A 313 -29.82 -7.15 -21.62
CA ALA A 313 -29.87 -7.09 -20.16
C ALA A 313 -28.95 -8.14 -19.51
N GLU A 314 -28.85 -9.35 -20.08
CA GLU A 314 -27.92 -10.37 -19.59
C GLU A 314 -26.47 -9.96 -19.82
N LYS A 315 -26.17 -9.33 -20.96
CA LYS A 315 -24.82 -8.78 -21.22
C LYS A 315 -24.46 -7.67 -20.24
N ASP A 316 -25.38 -6.72 -20.01
CA ASP A 316 -25.20 -5.65 -19.02
C ASP A 316 -24.89 -6.23 -17.64
N ALA A 317 -25.70 -7.20 -17.20
CA ALA A 317 -25.52 -7.88 -15.92
C ALA A 317 -24.21 -8.68 -15.83
N THR A 318 -23.78 -9.32 -16.93
CA THR A 318 -22.52 -10.08 -17.01
C THR A 318 -21.31 -9.16 -16.87
N VAL A 319 -21.29 -8.08 -17.67
CA VAL A 319 -20.22 -7.08 -17.64
C VAL A 319 -20.13 -6.40 -16.28
N LEU A 320 -21.26 -6.01 -15.69
CA LEU A 320 -21.28 -5.40 -14.36
C LEU A 320 -20.68 -6.34 -13.30
N ARG A 321 -21.08 -7.61 -13.29
CA ARG A 321 -20.56 -8.59 -12.34
C ARG A 321 -19.06 -8.81 -12.51
N PHE A 322 -18.59 -8.89 -13.76
CA PHE A 322 -17.17 -8.97 -14.05
C PHE A 322 -16.41 -7.75 -13.49
N MET A 323 -16.90 -6.54 -13.73
CA MET A 323 -16.25 -5.31 -13.24
C MET A 323 -16.25 -5.23 -11.70
N LEU A 324 -17.33 -5.69 -11.05
CA LEU A 324 -17.46 -5.70 -9.59
C LEU A 324 -16.59 -6.77 -8.91
N SER A 325 -16.28 -7.86 -9.60
CA SER A 325 -15.40 -8.92 -9.10
C SER A 325 -13.92 -8.56 -9.19
N GLN A 326 -13.56 -7.57 -10.00
CA GLN A 326 -12.16 -7.12 -10.10
C GLN A 326 -11.77 -6.30 -8.87
N ASP A 327 -10.67 -6.68 -8.23
CA ASP A 327 -10.13 -5.97 -7.07
C ASP A 327 -9.83 -4.50 -7.44
N GLY A 328 -10.25 -3.56 -6.60
CA GLY A 328 -9.95 -2.12 -6.74
C GLY A 328 -10.33 -1.43 -8.05
N TRP A 329 -11.04 -2.08 -9.00
CA TRP A 329 -11.45 -1.43 -10.25
C TRP A 329 -12.47 -0.34 -10.01
N ILE A 330 -13.50 -0.67 -9.23
CA ILE A 330 -14.61 0.21 -8.91
C ILE A 330 -14.76 0.25 -7.40
N TYR A 331 -14.92 1.45 -6.83
CA TYR A 331 -15.41 1.66 -5.47
C TYR A 331 -16.78 2.33 -5.53
N PRO A 332 -17.89 1.56 -5.40
CA PRO A 332 -19.24 2.11 -5.41
C PRO A 332 -19.40 3.37 -4.54
N GLY A 333 -19.80 4.49 -5.16
CA GLY A 333 -19.94 5.80 -4.52
C GLY A 333 -18.69 6.70 -4.53
N ASP A 334 -17.53 6.16 -4.87
CA ASP A 334 -16.25 6.88 -4.91
C ASP A 334 -15.53 6.68 -6.25
N PRO A 335 -15.98 7.38 -7.33
CA PRO A 335 -15.39 7.24 -8.66
C PRO A 335 -13.90 7.61 -8.69
N ASP A 336 -13.47 8.53 -7.83
CA ASP A 336 -12.10 9.07 -7.85
C ASP A 336 -11.05 8.09 -7.32
N SER A 337 -11.47 7.09 -6.54
CA SER A 337 -10.55 6.12 -5.93
C SER A 337 -10.26 4.89 -6.81
N GLY A 338 -11.09 4.59 -7.81
CA GLY A 338 -11.06 3.32 -8.55
C GLY A 338 -10.00 3.24 -9.65
N ARG A 339 -9.34 2.08 -9.79
CA ARG A 339 -8.35 1.84 -10.86
C ARG A 339 -8.93 1.99 -12.27
N LEU A 340 -10.22 1.71 -12.45
CA LEU A 340 -10.89 1.87 -13.74
C LEU A 340 -10.80 3.33 -14.21
N ARG A 341 -11.10 4.30 -13.35
CA ARG A 341 -11.01 5.74 -13.70
C ARG A 341 -9.58 6.12 -14.04
N THR A 342 -8.64 5.75 -13.18
CA THR A 342 -7.22 6.06 -13.33
C THR A 342 -6.70 5.57 -14.69
N ARG A 343 -7.00 4.32 -15.03
CA ARG A 343 -6.50 3.68 -16.27
C ARG A 343 -7.23 4.14 -17.51
N LEU A 344 -8.53 4.45 -17.45
CA LEU A 344 -9.24 5.01 -18.62
C LEU A 344 -8.83 6.43 -18.98
N ARG A 345 -8.22 7.17 -18.03
CA ARG A 345 -7.83 8.57 -18.18
C ARG A 345 -6.32 8.81 -18.19
N GLY A 346 -5.52 7.77 -17.93
CA GLY A 346 -4.06 7.87 -17.87
C GLY A 346 -3.59 8.75 -16.72
N LEU A 347 -4.30 8.68 -15.58
CA LEU A 347 -3.95 9.44 -14.39
C LEU A 347 -2.84 8.70 -13.62
N GLY A 348 -1.91 9.44 -13.05
CA GLY A 348 -0.81 8.85 -12.27
C GLY A 348 0.12 7.97 -13.13
N ALA A 349 0.73 6.97 -12.50
CA ALA A 349 1.72 6.09 -13.12
C ALA A 349 1.15 4.77 -13.69
N GLU A 350 -0.16 4.56 -13.57
CA GLU A 350 -0.83 3.34 -14.06
C GLU A 350 -0.90 3.31 -15.59
N LYS A 351 -0.75 2.11 -16.18
CA LYS A 351 -0.85 1.95 -17.63
C LYS A 351 -2.26 2.30 -18.13
N LEU A 352 -2.32 3.21 -19.09
CA LEU A 352 -3.55 3.57 -19.78
C LEU A 352 -4.22 2.32 -20.36
N MET A 353 -5.54 2.24 -20.20
CA MET A 353 -6.38 1.25 -20.84
C MET A 353 -7.52 1.96 -21.59
N PRO A 354 -7.87 1.53 -22.82
CA PRO A 354 -7.21 0.47 -23.58
C PRO A 354 -5.78 0.86 -24.00
N PRO A 355 -4.89 -0.11 -24.28
CA PRO A 355 -3.54 0.18 -24.77
C PRO A 355 -3.61 1.01 -26.07
N GLY A 356 -2.83 2.08 -26.17
CA GLY A 356 -2.90 3.01 -27.31
C GLY A 356 -4.12 3.95 -27.28
N GLY A 357 -4.85 3.99 -26.16
CA GLY A 357 -6.08 4.76 -25.98
C GLY A 357 -5.89 6.27 -25.79
N GLU A 358 -4.66 6.79 -25.80
CA GLU A 358 -4.32 8.18 -25.43
C GLU A 358 -5.06 9.19 -26.32
N SER A 359 -5.31 8.80 -27.56
CA SER A 359 -5.96 9.61 -28.58
C SER A 359 -7.48 9.50 -28.58
N LEU A 360 -8.06 8.45 -27.97
CA LEU A 360 -9.51 8.16 -28.04
C LEU A 360 -10.40 9.34 -27.59
N PRO A 361 -10.09 10.08 -26.50
CA PRO A 361 -10.86 11.26 -26.13
C PRO A 361 -10.92 12.36 -27.21
N LYS A 362 -9.93 12.39 -28.12
CA LYS A 362 -9.84 13.34 -29.23
C LYS A 362 -10.36 12.76 -30.54
N THR A 363 -10.14 11.46 -30.78
CA THR A 363 -10.38 10.82 -32.09
C THR A 363 -11.73 10.13 -32.18
N GLU A 364 -12.32 9.68 -31.07
CA GLU A 364 -13.63 9.04 -31.06
C GLU A 364 -14.71 9.99 -30.48
N PRO A 365 -15.66 10.46 -31.32
CA PRO A 365 -16.72 11.33 -30.86
C PRO A 365 -17.52 10.71 -29.70
N GLY A 366 -17.60 11.42 -28.59
CA GLY A 366 -18.33 10.98 -27.40
C GLY A 366 -17.52 10.14 -26.41
N TYR A 367 -16.28 9.78 -26.70
CA TYR A 367 -15.46 8.98 -25.78
C TYR A 367 -15.21 9.70 -24.44
N ALA A 368 -14.93 11.01 -24.46
CA ALA A 368 -14.80 11.78 -23.21
C ALA A 368 -16.07 11.69 -22.33
N ARG A 369 -17.26 11.79 -22.95
CA ARG A 369 -18.55 11.66 -22.25
C ARG A 369 -18.81 10.23 -21.75
N LEU A 370 -18.26 9.23 -22.44
CA LEU A 370 -18.30 7.83 -22.01
C LEU A 370 -17.48 7.64 -20.72
N LEU A 371 -16.32 8.29 -20.59
CA LEU A 371 -15.54 8.29 -19.36
C LEU A 371 -16.32 8.94 -18.20
N ASP A 372 -16.97 10.08 -18.45
CA ASP A 372 -17.83 10.73 -17.45
C ASP A 372 -19.04 9.84 -17.07
N THR A 373 -19.55 9.07 -18.03
CA THR A 373 -20.63 8.10 -17.80
C THR A 373 -20.18 6.97 -16.88
N ALA A 374 -18.94 6.49 -17.03
CA ALA A 374 -18.33 5.51 -16.13
C ALA A 374 -18.25 6.08 -14.70
N ASP A 375 -17.73 7.30 -14.54
CA ASP A 375 -17.63 7.95 -13.23
C ASP A 375 -19.01 8.13 -12.58
N LEU A 376 -20.01 8.55 -13.35
CA LEU A 376 -21.38 8.72 -12.87
C LEU A 376 -22.03 7.40 -12.46
N LEU A 377 -21.81 6.32 -13.22
CA LEU A 377 -22.29 4.99 -12.86
C LEU A 377 -21.71 4.57 -11.50
N VAL A 378 -20.39 4.75 -11.30
CA VAL A 378 -19.74 4.43 -10.03
C VAL A 378 -20.26 5.31 -8.90
N ALA A 379 -20.37 6.61 -9.13
CA ALA A 379 -20.85 7.57 -8.12
C ALA A 379 -22.29 7.33 -7.67
N ARG A 380 -23.14 6.77 -8.54
CA ARG A 380 -24.58 6.58 -8.28
C ARG A 380 -24.99 5.12 -8.11
N MET A 381 -24.02 4.19 -8.08
CA MET A 381 -24.27 2.76 -7.98
C MET A 381 -25.05 2.38 -6.71
N VAL A 382 -24.72 3.03 -5.58
CA VAL A 382 -25.38 2.79 -4.30
C VAL A 382 -26.37 3.92 -4.03
N PRO A 383 -27.63 3.61 -3.67
CA PRO A 383 -28.60 4.63 -3.32
C PRO A 383 -28.19 5.33 -2.02
N GLY A 384 -28.05 6.65 -2.06
CA GLY A 384 -27.68 7.44 -0.89
C GLY A 384 -26.98 8.74 -1.27
N THR A 385 -26.40 9.37 -0.26
CA THR A 385 -25.64 10.61 -0.43
C THR A 385 -24.16 10.33 -0.30
N ARG A 386 -23.37 10.75 -1.29
CA ARG A 386 -21.90 10.70 -1.20
C ARG A 386 -21.43 11.73 -0.20
N ILE A 387 -20.67 11.29 0.79
CA ILE A 387 -20.17 12.12 1.89
C ILE A 387 -18.70 11.80 2.10
N ARG A 388 -17.89 12.83 2.32
CA ARG A 388 -16.45 12.72 2.59
C ARG A 388 -16.20 12.60 4.09
N ILE A 389 -15.27 11.73 4.47
CA ILE A 389 -14.78 11.65 5.84
C ILE A 389 -13.91 12.87 6.15
N LYS A 390 -14.23 13.56 7.25
CA LYS A 390 -13.54 14.76 7.73
C LYS A 390 -12.03 14.52 7.85
N ALA A 391 -11.24 15.44 7.29
CA ALA A 391 -9.80 15.42 7.38
C ALA A 391 -9.29 15.40 8.84
N GLY A 392 -8.10 14.82 9.05
CA GLY A 392 -7.37 14.85 10.32
C GLY A 392 -6.92 13.45 10.80
N PRO A 393 -5.83 13.36 11.58
CA PRO A 393 -5.34 12.11 12.17
C PRO A 393 -6.15 11.67 13.41
N PRO A 394 -6.08 10.39 13.83
CA PRO A 394 -5.97 9.16 13.02
C PRO A 394 -7.30 8.78 12.32
N GLN A 395 -7.37 7.63 11.65
CA GLN A 395 -8.54 7.16 10.88
C GLN A 395 -9.85 7.19 11.72
N ARG A 396 -11.02 7.30 11.06
CA ARG A 396 -12.32 7.40 11.76
C ARG A 396 -12.94 6.03 11.97
N ARG A 397 -13.15 5.67 13.23
CA ARG A 397 -13.83 4.42 13.59
C ARG A 397 -15.28 4.41 13.12
N PHE A 398 -15.71 3.25 12.65
CA PHE A 398 -17.10 2.93 12.41
C PHE A 398 -17.51 1.68 13.17
N PHE A 399 -18.81 1.55 13.37
CA PHE A 399 -19.40 0.65 14.34
C PHE A 399 -20.57 -0.11 13.74
N GLY A 400 -20.86 -1.27 14.32
CA GLY A 400 -22.08 -2.02 14.08
C GLY A 400 -23.23 -1.43 14.88
N LYS A 401 -24.43 -1.97 14.67
CA LYS A 401 -25.64 -1.60 15.39
C LYS A 401 -25.45 -1.67 16.91
N THR A 402 -24.77 -2.69 17.40
CA THR A 402 -24.52 -2.97 18.83
C THR A 402 -23.36 -2.19 19.45
N ASN A 403 -22.84 -1.15 18.78
CA ASN A 403 -21.61 -0.42 19.17
C ASN A 403 -20.32 -1.24 19.11
N LYS A 404 -20.33 -2.46 18.57
CA LYS A 404 -19.10 -3.17 18.20
C LYS A 404 -18.31 -2.30 17.21
N GLU A 405 -17.05 -2.01 17.52
CA GLU A 405 -16.15 -1.38 16.55
C GLU A 405 -15.91 -2.34 15.39
N CYS A 406 -16.20 -1.89 14.17
CA CYS A 406 -15.99 -2.69 12.99
C CYS A 406 -14.59 -2.45 12.42
N GLY A 407 -14.10 -1.22 12.48
CA GLY A 407 -12.82 -0.85 11.90
C GLY A 407 -12.71 0.65 11.72
N GLU A 408 -11.77 1.08 10.89
CA GLU A 408 -11.45 2.48 10.67
C GLU A 408 -11.50 2.86 9.19
N ILE A 409 -11.91 4.10 8.90
CA ILE A 409 -11.96 4.68 7.56
C ILE A 409 -10.95 5.83 7.49
N PRO A 410 -10.02 5.82 6.52
CA PRO A 410 -9.08 6.91 6.30
C PRO A 410 -9.78 8.26 6.12
N ALA A 411 -9.12 9.30 6.60
CA ALA A 411 -9.53 10.67 6.35
C ALA A 411 -9.66 10.93 4.83
N ALA A 412 -10.57 11.82 4.45
CA ALA A 412 -10.86 12.21 3.06
C ALA A 412 -11.46 11.13 2.14
N LYS A 413 -11.59 9.87 2.58
CA LYS A 413 -12.35 8.84 1.84
C LYS A 413 -13.81 9.24 1.66
N VAL A 414 -14.41 8.83 0.55
CA VAL A 414 -15.84 9.03 0.30
C VAL A 414 -16.61 7.77 0.66
N VAL A 415 -17.70 7.93 1.40
CA VAL A 415 -18.66 6.88 1.74
C VAL A 415 -20.05 7.26 1.23
N VAL A 416 -20.92 6.27 1.05
CA VAL A 416 -22.32 6.50 0.66
C VAL A 416 -23.20 6.40 1.90
N VAL A 417 -23.66 7.55 2.40
CA VAL A 417 -24.59 7.62 3.52
C VAL A 417 -25.99 7.26 3.04
N THR A 418 -26.49 6.12 3.48
CA THR A 418 -27.82 5.60 3.15
C THR A 418 -28.90 6.18 4.07
N GLN A 419 -28.53 6.55 5.30
CA GLN A 419 -29.41 7.24 6.25
C GLN A 419 -28.61 8.29 7.01
N ARG A 420 -28.92 9.57 6.78
CA ARG A 420 -28.19 10.68 7.41
C ARG A 420 -28.29 10.66 8.93
N SER A 421 -29.46 10.35 9.46
CA SER A 421 -29.67 10.10 10.89
C SER A 421 -30.17 8.67 11.03
N ALA A 422 -29.35 7.80 11.62
CA ALA A 422 -29.73 6.42 11.87
C ALA A 422 -30.88 6.36 12.88
N VAL A 423 -31.98 5.73 12.49
CA VAL A 423 -33.21 5.64 13.31
C VAL A 423 -32.96 4.91 14.62
N ASP A 424 -32.08 3.92 14.57
CA ASP A 424 -31.72 3.02 15.67
C ASP A 424 -30.45 3.45 16.43
N LYS A 425 -29.81 4.55 16.03
CA LYS A 425 -28.53 4.99 16.60
C LYS A 425 -28.35 6.52 16.55
N PRO A 426 -28.92 7.27 17.51
CA PRO A 426 -28.82 8.73 17.56
C PRO A 426 -27.37 9.23 17.52
N GLY A 427 -27.09 10.29 16.75
CA GLY A 427 -25.75 10.85 16.56
C GLY A 427 -24.89 10.12 15.52
N PHE A 428 -25.39 9.02 14.94
CA PHE A 428 -24.72 8.29 13.87
C PHE A 428 -25.49 8.40 12.55
N SER A 429 -24.74 8.31 11.46
CA SER A 429 -25.28 8.04 10.13
C SER A 429 -25.08 6.58 9.78
N ARG A 430 -26.07 5.96 9.13
CA ARG A 430 -25.89 4.67 8.47
C ARG A 430 -25.31 4.92 7.09
N PHE A 431 -24.24 4.21 6.77
CA PHE A 431 -23.63 4.25 5.46
C PHE A 431 -23.58 2.84 4.87
N PHE A 432 -23.50 2.76 3.55
CA PHE A 432 -23.23 1.52 2.87
C PHE A 432 -21.81 1.07 3.19
N ARG A 433 -21.62 -0.22 3.46
CA ARG A 433 -20.32 -0.82 3.74
C ARG A 433 -19.24 -0.23 2.82
N PRO A 434 -18.03 0.11 3.32
CA PRO A 434 -16.95 0.51 2.46
C PRO A 434 -16.78 -0.54 1.37
N ALA A 435 -16.93 -0.13 0.11
CA ALA A 435 -16.76 -1.07 -0.98
C ALA A 435 -15.27 -1.35 -1.27
N ASP A 436 -14.39 -0.65 -0.56
CA ASP A 436 -12.96 -0.87 -0.51
C ASP A 436 -12.66 -2.03 0.45
N PRO A 437 -12.13 -3.16 -0.06
CA PRO A 437 -11.91 -4.32 0.79
C PRO A 437 -10.91 -4.08 1.91
N TYR A 438 -10.00 -3.12 1.76
CA TYR A 438 -9.06 -2.72 2.82
C TYR A 438 -9.74 -1.93 3.94
N LEU A 439 -10.96 -1.45 3.72
CA LEU A 439 -11.80 -0.73 4.69
C LEU A 439 -12.95 -1.59 5.21
N ASN A 440 -13.04 -2.84 4.79
CA ASN A 440 -14.02 -3.79 5.30
C ASN A 440 -13.68 -4.09 6.77
N GLY A 441 -14.51 -3.55 7.67
CA GLY A 441 -14.41 -3.85 9.08
C GLY A 441 -14.92 -5.26 9.40
N GLU A 442 -14.87 -5.62 10.68
CA GLU A 442 -15.28 -6.92 11.23
C GLU A 442 -16.79 -7.14 11.31
N CYS A 443 -17.59 -6.14 10.94
CA CYS A 443 -19.04 -6.23 10.97
C CYS A 443 -19.59 -6.73 9.64
N THR A 444 -20.69 -7.46 9.69
CA THR A 444 -21.41 -7.93 8.51
C THR A 444 -22.43 -6.88 8.04
N ASP A 445 -23.05 -7.12 6.88
CA ASP A 445 -24.12 -6.24 6.39
C ASP A 445 -25.36 -6.25 7.31
N ASP A 446 -25.58 -7.35 8.05
CA ASP A 446 -26.63 -7.51 9.04
C ASP A 446 -26.40 -6.64 10.29
N ASP A 447 -25.14 -6.48 10.68
CA ASP A 447 -24.75 -5.57 11.77
C ASP A 447 -24.95 -4.11 11.40
N GLY A 448 -24.96 -3.80 10.10
CA GLY A 448 -24.99 -2.43 9.56
C GLY A 448 -23.71 -1.64 9.86
N TYR A 449 -23.53 -0.54 9.13
CA TYR A 449 -22.33 0.29 9.24
C TYR A 449 -22.70 1.71 9.66
N TYR A 450 -22.16 2.12 10.80
CA TYR A 450 -22.51 3.37 11.46
C TYR A 450 -21.25 4.19 11.73
N ILE A 451 -21.30 5.45 11.36
CA ILE A 451 -20.24 6.42 11.65
C ILE A 451 -20.84 7.65 12.30
N ARG A 452 -20.08 8.28 13.20
CA ARG A 452 -20.55 9.47 13.89
C ARG A 452 -20.70 10.65 12.93
N GLN A 453 -21.78 11.40 13.08
CA GLN A 453 -22.16 12.47 12.14
C GLN A 453 -21.14 13.60 12.07
N GLU A 454 -20.41 13.89 13.15
CA GLU A 454 -19.39 14.94 13.19
C GLU A 454 -18.17 14.67 12.28
N PHE A 455 -18.01 13.42 11.83
CA PHE A 455 -16.94 13.02 10.92
C PHE A 455 -17.35 13.11 9.44
N LEU A 456 -18.55 13.59 9.15
CA LEU A 456 -19.12 13.59 7.80
C LEU A 456 -19.19 15.01 7.23
N VAL A 457 -18.58 15.19 6.06
CA VAL A 457 -18.53 16.46 5.33
C VAL A 457 -19.11 16.26 3.93
N PRO A 458 -20.01 17.12 3.43
CA PRO A 458 -20.52 17.01 2.07
C PRO A 458 -19.40 16.96 1.02
N VAL A 459 -19.58 16.11 0.01
CA VAL A 459 -18.75 16.18 -1.20
C VAL A 459 -19.18 17.42 -1.97
N GLN A 460 -18.24 18.34 -2.24
CA GLN A 460 -18.48 19.53 -3.05
C GLN A 460 -18.69 19.17 -4.52
#